data_AF-A0A2D5XE81-F1
#
_entry.id   AF-A0A2D5XE81-F1
#
_cell.length_a   1.000
_cell.length_b   1.000
_cell.length_c   1.000
_cell.angle_alpha   90.00
_cell.angle_beta   90.00
_cell.angle_gamma   90.00
#
_symmetry.space_group_name_H-M   'P 1'
#
loop_
_entity.id
_entity.type
_entity.pdbx_description
1 polymer ?
#
loop_
_entity_poly.entity_id
_entity_poly.type
_entity_poly.pdbx_seq_one_letter_code
_entity_poly.pdbx_strand_id
1 'polypeptide(L)'
;MQMYINETTLKLLITLGIIMAGFFIAKIGSSLIISIAKKKEIIKVRHIRLVKVFRYLVLILTILIALVYLRVELVKDITVMSDFLSNTYNLLPTILLVILLIVLAISIVNLIIFGFRRLFDISGITEFMLDQKKEQFLDGLLVFVRLTLYLFTALFLLNLFGINVSGITNIISWFFYGLAALLFLYIFFGTRPFMENLIAGIYLKTSGSFKLGQKVKIDDIEGSIKSISNQGVTIKSDYSYATFIPNKEFVRKEISFKNIETDLDTLEKIKSYYVEQKPSYCGPASISMILKIFGYNEPQSKLGDLSNTKVGAGTTPEALIKVVNDITKNKVKGVWIDVGHITDLKDEIRLWLNQGALVIVDYKKNILFPESKKAHYAVCVAVEGDELVILDPSGNKGGVYLADAEKVYRGMDTYSELIKGKRGYLVFAPEGTTAYHRIEEGLIYADPSLYKELNNKLKKELYKLTEKSELLETVLPLRVKNFIRKWREKDRIARLWKPESVQ
;
A
#
# COMPACT_ATOMS: atom_id res chain seq x y z
N MET A 1 -0.71 33.33 -66.59
CA MET A 1 0.37 32.34 -66.36
C MET A 1 0.11 31.66 -65.03
N GLN A 2 -0.57 30.50 -65.02
CA GLN A 2 -0.78 29.72 -63.81
C GLN A 2 0.51 28.98 -63.49
N MET A 3 1.16 29.32 -62.38
CA MET A 3 2.35 28.64 -61.90
C MET A 3 1.89 27.30 -61.31
N TYR A 4 1.98 26.22 -62.09
CA TYR A 4 1.72 24.88 -61.58
C TYR A 4 2.84 24.50 -60.61
N ILE A 5 2.50 24.37 -59.32
CA ILE A 5 3.42 23.87 -58.31
C ILE A 5 3.68 22.40 -58.61
N ASN A 6 4.95 22.03 -58.73
CA ASN A 6 5.37 20.64 -58.92
C ASN A 6 4.89 19.78 -57.73
N GLU A 7 4.36 18.58 -58.01
CA GLU A 7 3.88 17.63 -57.01
C GLU A 7 4.92 17.35 -55.90
N THR A 8 6.21 17.28 -56.26
CA THR A 8 7.31 17.09 -55.30
C THR A 8 7.43 18.28 -54.33
N THR A 9 7.36 19.50 -54.86
CA THR A 9 7.38 20.72 -54.04
C THR A 9 6.19 20.76 -53.09
N LEU A 10 5.00 20.37 -53.57
CA LEU A 10 3.79 20.30 -52.76
C LEU A 10 3.91 19.26 -51.63
N LYS A 11 4.45 18.07 -51.92
CA LYS A 11 4.71 17.03 -50.91
C LYS A 11 5.69 17.50 -49.83
N LEU A 12 6.77 18.17 -50.23
CA LEU A 12 7.75 18.73 -49.28
C LEU A 12 7.12 19.81 -48.39
N LEU A 13 6.34 20.72 -48.96
CA LEU A 13 5.65 21.76 -48.21
C LEU A 13 4.66 21.18 -47.19
N ILE A 14 3.88 20.16 -47.58
CA ILE A 14 2.94 19.50 -46.67
C ILE A 14 3.69 18.75 -45.56
N THR A 15 4.81 18.10 -45.88
CA THR A 15 5.65 17.41 -44.88
C THR A 15 6.22 18.40 -43.86
N LEU A 16 6.74 19.54 -44.32
CA LEU A 16 7.19 20.63 -43.43
C LEU A 16 6.05 21.17 -42.58
N GLY A 17 4.85 21.30 -43.16
CA GLY A 17 3.63 21.67 -42.44
C GLY A 17 3.30 20.69 -41.31
N ILE A 18 3.37 19.38 -41.57
CA ILE A 18 3.16 18.33 -40.56
C ILE A 18 4.17 18.46 -39.41
N ILE A 19 5.45 18.63 -39.73
CA ILE A 19 6.52 18.78 -38.73
C ILE A 19 6.30 20.03 -37.86
N MET A 20 6.00 21.18 -38.49
CA MET A 20 5.71 22.41 -37.76
C MET A 20 4.48 22.25 -36.86
N ALA A 21 3.40 21.66 -37.37
CA ALA A 21 2.19 21.41 -36.60
C ALA A 21 2.47 20.53 -35.38
N GLY A 22 3.19 19.41 -35.55
CA GLY A 22 3.55 18.53 -34.44
C GLY A 22 4.44 19.20 -33.39
N PHE A 23 5.39 20.06 -33.81
CA PHE A 23 6.18 20.86 -32.88
C PHE A 23 5.31 21.83 -32.06
N PHE A 24 4.35 22.51 -32.69
CA PHE A 24 3.40 23.38 -32.00
C PHE A 24 2.51 22.60 -31.04
N ILE A 25 1.99 21.43 -31.44
CA ILE A 25 1.19 20.55 -30.57
C ILE A 25 2.01 20.10 -29.36
N ALA A 26 3.26 19.69 -29.57
CA ALA A 26 4.14 19.28 -28.49
C ALA A 26 4.39 20.43 -27.50
N LYS A 27 4.59 21.66 -27.99
CA LYS A 27 4.79 22.86 -27.18
C LYS A 27 3.52 23.26 -26.43
N ILE A 28 2.38 23.36 -27.10
CA ILE A 28 1.09 23.74 -26.50
C ILE A 28 0.65 22.69 -25.47
N GLY A 29 0.70 21.41 -25.82
CA GLY A 29 0.35 20.32 -24.89
C GLY A 29 1.25 20.28 -23.67
N SER A 30 2.57 20.51 -23.83
CA SER A 30 3.49 20.63 -22.69
C SER A 30 3.12 21.77 -21.75
N SER A 31 2.75 22.94 -22.30
CA SER A 31 2.33 24.11 -21.54
C SER A 31 1.00 23.86 -20.81
N LEU A 32 0.04 23.20 -21.46
CA LEU A 32 -1.24 22.81 -20.85
C LEU A 32 -1.05 21.87 -19.66
N ILE A 33 -0.21 20.83 -19.80
CA ILE A 33 0.08 19.90 -18.70
C ILE A 33 0.69 20.66 -17.50
N ILE A 34 1.60 21.60 -17.75
CA ILE A 34 2.19 22.44 -16.69
C ILE A 34 1.12 23.35 -16.05
N SER A 35 0.26 23.98 -16.85
CA SER A 35 -0.79 24.88 -16.36
C SER A 35 -1.81 24.14 -15.49
N ILE A 36 -2.25 22.95 -15.92
CA ILE A 36 -3.15 22.08 -15.15
C ILE A 36 -2.48 21.63 -13.84
N ALA A 37 -1.19 21.29 -13.87
CA ALA A 37 -0.46 20.91 -12.67
C ALA A 37 -0.29 22.08 -11.69
N LYS A 38 -0.08 23.32 -12.17
CA LYS A 38 -0.03 24.53 -11.35
C LYS A 38 -1.36 24.82 -10.65
N LYS A 39 -2.49 24.65 -11.35
CA LYS A 39 -3.84 24.89 -10.79
C LYS A 39 -4.19 23.95 -9.63
N LYS A 40 -3.52 22.80 -9.52
CA LYS A 40 -3.72 21.83 -8.42
C LYS A 40 -2.75 22.02 -7.25
N GLU A 41 -1.99 23.13 -7.18
CA GLU A 41 -1.01 23.45 -6.11
C GLU A 41 0.04 22.36 -5.80
N ILE A 42 0.20 21.37 -6.67
CA ILE A 42 1.12 20.25 -6.46
C ILE A 42 2.10 20.23 -7.63
N ILE A 43 3.04 21.19 -7.67
CA ILE A 43 4.20 21.09 -8.57
C ILE A 43 5.19 20.08 -7.96
N LYS A 44 4.81 18.81 -7.94
CA LYS A 44 5.76 17.72 -7.71
C LYS A 44 6.65 17.58 -8.95
N VAL A 45 7.94 17.31 -8.74
CA VAL A 45 8.98 16.98 -9.77
C VAL A 45 8.49 15.95 -10.80
N ARG A 46 7.49 15.14 -10.44
CA ARG A 46 6.80 14.17 -11.31
C ARG A 46 6.14 14.79 -12.56
N HIS A 47 5.57 16.00 -12.47
CA HIS A 47 4.86 16.63 -13.60
C HIS A 47 5.82 17.10 -14.70
N ILE A 48 6.95 17.70 -14.32
CA ILE A 48 8.01 18.13 -15.25
C ILE A 48 8.53 16.93 -16.06
N ARG A 49 8.60 15.75 -15.42
CA ARG A 49 9.01 14.50 -16.07
C ARG A 49 7.98 13.98 -17.07
N LEU A 50 6.69 14.03 -16.76
CA LEU A 50 5.61 13.58 -17.67
C LEU A 50 5.54 14.45 -18.93
N VAL A 51 5.75 15.76 -18.78
CA VAL A 51 5.83 16.71 -19.90
C VAL A 51 6.91 16.32 -20.91
N LYS A 52 8.08 15.87 -20.46
CA LYS A 52 9.17 15.43 -21.35
C LYS A 52 8.76 14.21 -22.18
N VAL A 53 8.12 13.21 -21.56
CA VAL A 53 7.63 12.00 -22.26
C VAL A 53 6.61 12.37 -23.33
N PHE A 54 5.62 13.18 -22.96
CA PHE A 54 4.59 13.65 -23.88
C PHE A 54 5.22 14.35 -25.10
N ARG A 55 6.19 15.24 -24.87
CA ARG A 55 6.90 15.94 -25.95
C ARG A 55 7.60 14.98 -26.92
N TYR A 56 8.29 13.96 -26.39
CA TYR A 56 8.94 12.95 -27.23
C TYR A 56 7.94 12.11 -28.02
N LEU A 57 6.85 11.67 -27.40
CA LEU A 57 5.81 10.88 -28.08
C LEU A 57 5.16 11.65 -29.23
N VAL A 58 4.79 12.92 -29.01
CA VAL A 58 4.21 13.77 -30.06
C VAL A 58 5.21 13.99 -31.19
N LEU A 59 6.49 14.25 -30.88
CA LEU A 59 7.52 14.43 -31.89
C LEU A 59 7.72 13.14 -32.73
N ILE A 60 7.84 11.99 -32.07
CA ILE A 60 7.97 10.67 -32.72
C ILE A 60 6.77 10.41 -33.64
N LEU A 61 5.54 10.57 -33.14
CA LEU A 61 4.33 10.36 -33.92
C LEU A 61 4.26 11.30 -35.13
N THR A 62 4.65 12.56 -34.94
CA THR A 62 4.68 13.56 -36.01
C THR A 62 5.67 13.17 -37.11
N ILE A 63 6.87 12.72 -36.73
CA ILE A 63 7.88 12.28 -37.69
C ILE A 63 7.41 11.03 -38.42
N LEU A 64 6.77 10.09 -37.73
CA LEU A 64 6.17 8.90 -38.38
C LEU A 64 5.10 9.29 -39.41
N ILE A 65 4.20 10.22 -39.07
CA ILE A 65 3.19 10.73 -40.02
C ILE A 65 3.86 11.42 -41.22
N ALA A 66 4.88 12.24 -40.98
CA ALA A 66 5.65 12.91 -42.03
C ALA A 66 6.33 11.90 -42.98
N LEU A 67 6.91 10.82 -42.42
CA LEU A 67 7.53 9.75 -43.19
C LEU A 67 6.50 8.94 -44.00
N VAL A 68 5.34 8.61 -43.42
CA VAL A 68 4.25 7.92 -44.13
C VAL A 68 3.71 8.79 -45.27
N TYR A 69 3.56 10.09 -45.03
CA TYR A 69 3.04 11.04 -46.04
C TYR A 69 4.00 11.24 -47.21
N LEU A 70 5.32 11.24 -46.96
CA LEU A 70 6.35 11.25 -48.01
C LEU A 70 6.24 10.04 -48.95
N ARG A 71 5.36 9.05 -48.66
CA ARG A 71 5.18 7.80 -49.42
C ARG A 71 6.51 7.11 -49.68
N VAL A 72 7.33 7.06 -48.65
CA VAL A 72 8.61 6.38 -48.72
C VAL A 72 8.33 4.88 -48.90
N GLU A 73 8.43 4.39 -50.13
CA GLU A 73 8.70 2.97 -50.36
C GLU A 73 10.15 2.78 -49.94
N LEU A 74 10.38 2.57 -48.64
CA LEU A 74 11.71 2.49 -47.98
C LEU A 74 12.71 1.59 -48.71
N VAL A 75 12.22 0.66 -49.54
CA VAL A 75 13.03 -0.31 -50.27
C VAL A 75 13.31 0.11 -51.71
N LYS A 76 12.43 0.88 -52.38
CA LYS A 76 12.53 1.23 -53.81
C LYS A 76 13.19 2.57 -54.07
N ASP A 77 12.97 3.57 -53.22
CA ASP A 77 13.57 4.91 -53.40
C ASP A 77 15.08 4.92 -53.08
N ILE A 78 15.56 3.94 -52.32
CA ILE A 78 16.96 3.84 -51.88
C ILE A 78 17.85 3.21 -52.96
N THR A 79 17.31 2.31 -53.78
CA THR A 79 18.05 1.75 -54.94
C THR A 79 18.36 2.79 -56.03
N VAL A 80 17.68 3.94 -56.03
CA VAL A 80 17.91 5.05 -56.99
C VAL A 80 19.14 5.90 -56.60
N MET A 81 19.74 5.65 -55.43
CA MET A 81 20.90 6.41 -54.95
C MET A 81 22.21 6.14 -55.73
N SER A 82 22.22 5.21 -56.70
CA SER A 82 23.36 5.03 -57.62
C SER A 82 23.41 6.06 -58.75
N ASP A 83 22.30 6.73 -59.05
CA ASP A 83 22.20 7.78 -60.10
C ASP A 83 22.46 9.20 -59.54
N PHE A 84 23.10 9.26 -58.37
CA PHE A 84 23.26 10.41 -57.46
C PHE A 84 23.83 11.70 -58.04
N LEU A 85 24.52 11.62 -59.19
CA LEU A 85 25.36 12.73 -59.69
C LEU A 85 24.66 13.65 -60.70
N SER A 86 23.48 13.31 -61.23
CA SER A 86 22.90 14.06 -62.36
C SER A 86 21.66 14.89 -62.06
N ASN A 87 21.02 14.77 -60.87
CA ASN A 87 19.71 15.41 -60.65
C ASN A 87 19.50 16.00 -59.25
N THR A 88 20.11 17.16 -58.98
CA THR A 88 20.12 17.86 -57.67
C THR A 88 18.73 18.18 -57.12
N TYR A 89 17.70 18.39 -57.97
CA TYR A 89 16.34 18.72 -57.52
C TYR A 89 15.60 17.51 -56.92
N ASN A 90 15.93 16.30 -57.36
CA ASN A 90 15.32 15.07 -56.85
C ASN A 90 15.95 14.57 -55.55
N LEU A 91 17.05 15.19 -55.09
CA LEU A 91 17.74 14.81 -53.84
C LEU A 91 17.08 15.36 -52.59
N LEU A 92 16.27 16.42 -52.71
CA LEU A 92 15.71 17.14 -51.56
C LEU A 92 14.78 16.28 -50.68
N PRO A 93 13.86 15.46 -51.24
CA PRO A 93 13.06 14.53 -50.44
C PRO A 93 13.90 13.47 -49.72
N THR A 94 14.95 12.95 -50.36
CA THR A 94 15.84 11.93 -49.77
C THR A 94 16.66 12.50 -48.62
N ILE A 95 17.20 13.73 -48.77
CA ILE A 95 17.91 14.42 -47.69
C ILE A 95 16.97 14.67 -46.50
N LEU A 96 15.75 15.13 -46.76
CA LEU A 96 14.75 15.36 -45.72
C LEU A 96 14.39 14.06 -44.98
N LEU A 97 14.21 12.96 -45.71
CA LEU A 97 13.98 11.62 -45.16
C LEU A 97 15.12 11.19 -44.24
N VAL A 98 16.38 11.32 -44.67
CA VAL A 98 17.56 10.95 -43.87
C VAL A 98 17.59 11.74 -42.56
N ILE A 99 17.38 13.05 -42.63
CA ILE A 99 17.33 13.92 -41.45
C ILE A 99 16.21 13.48 -40.51
N LEU A 100 15.00 13.22 -41.04
CA LEU A 100 13.86 12.79 -40.23
C LEU A 100 14.12 11.45 -39.55
N LEU A 101 14.73 10.48 -40.23
CA LEU A 101 15.09 9.20 -39.63
C LEU A 101 16.14 9.34 -38.52
N ILE A 102 17.16 10.19 -38.70
CA ILE A 102 18.16 10.46 -37.66
C ILE A 102 17.51 11.08 -36.43
N VAL A 103 16.67 12.10 -36.62
CA VAL A 103 15.95 12.78 -35.53
C VAL A 103 14.99 11.81 -34.82
N LEU A 104 14.29 10.97 -35.57
CA LEU A 104 13.40 9.93 -35.03
C LEU A 104 14.19 8.97 -34.15
N ALA A 105 15.31 8.45 -34.65
CA ALA A 105 16.09 7.46 -33.92
C ALA A 105 16.72 8.05 -32.65
N ILE A 106 17.28 9.27 -32.70
CA ILE A 106 17.78 9.98 -31.51
C ILE A 106 16.65 10.18 -30.48
N SER A 107 15.44 10.50 -30.94
CA SER A 107 14.27 10.69 -30.07
C SER A 107 13.85 9.39 -29.39
N ILE A 108 13.86 8.27 -30.11
CA ILE A 108 13.58 6.93 -29.57
C ILE A 108 14.62 6.54 -28.52
N VAL A 109 15.93 6.71 -28.81
CA VAL A 109 16.99 6.39 -27.85
C VAL A 109 16.82 7.19 -26.56
N ASN A 110 16.57 8.50 -26.67
CA ASN A 110 16.36 9.36 -25.50
C ASN A 110 15.10 8.96 -24.70
N LEU A 111 14.04 8.54 -25.37
CA LEU A 111 12.82 8.05 -24.71
C LEU A 111 13.09 6.74 -23.95
N ILE A 112 13.82 5.79 -24.54
CA ILE A 112 14.20 4.53 -23.90
C ILE A 112 15.05 4.78 -22.66
N ILE A 113 16.09 5.62 -22.77
CA ILE A 113 16.98 5.95 -21.62
C ILE A 113 16.21 6.66 -20.51
N PHE A 114 15.28 7.55 -20.87
CA PHE A 114 14.39 8.16 -19.90
C PHE A 114 13.51 7.12 -19.19
N GLY A 115 12.98 6.14 -19.94
CA GLY A 115 12.21 5.02 -19.41
C GLY A 115 13.01 4.19 -18.40
N PHE A 116 14.23 3.78 -18.74
CA PHE A 116 15.10 3.03 -17.82
C PHE A 116 15.42 3.80 -16.54
N ARG A 117 15.83 5.08 -16.64
CA ARG A 117 16.04 5.95 -15.46
C ARG A 117 14.79 5.98 -14.58
N ARG A 118 13.61 6.07 -15.20
CA ARG A 118 12.34 6.10 -14.48
C ARG A 118 12.04 4.77 -13.77
N LEU A 119 12.30 3.64 -14.41
CA LEU A 119 12.11 2.32 -13.80
C LEU A 119 13.01 2.16 -12.57
N PHE A 120 14.29 2.52 -12.66
CA PHE A 120 15.22 2.44 -11.53
C PHE A 120 14.84 3.34 -10.36
N ASP A 121 14.34 4.55 -10.65
CA ASP A 121 13.82 5.45 -9.61
C ASP A 121 12.57 4.89 -8.92
N ILE A 122 11.63 4.30 -9.70
CA ILE A 122 10.38 3.77 -9.14
C ILE A 122 10.63 2.52 -8.32
N SER A 123 11.55 1.65 -8.76
CA SER A 123 11.85 0.40 -8.08
C SER A 123 12.66 0.59 -6.79
N GLY A 124 13.15 1.80 -6.51
CA GLY A 124 14.04 2.09 -5.38
C GLY A 124 15.47 1.58 -5.60
N ILE A 125 15.83 1.15 -6.81
CA ILE A 125 17.21 0.73 -7.13
C ILE A 125 18.15 1.92 -7.05
N THR A 126 17.71 3.12 -7.49
CA THR A 126 18.52 4.34 -7.40
C THR A 126 18.90 4.66 -5.95
N GLU A 127 17.91 4.66 -5.04
CA GLU A 127 18.11 4.94 -3.61
C GLU A 127 19.04 3.89 -2.98
N PHE A 128 18.80 2.60 -3.24
CA PHE A 128 19.67 1.53 -2.76
C PHE A 128 21.11 1.68 -3.23
N MET A 129 21.34 1.98 -4.51
CA MET A 129 22.69 2.15 -5.04
C MET A 129 23.39 3.38 -4.46
N LEU A 130 22.65 4.45 -4.18
CA LEU A 130 23.16 5.62 -3.46
C LEU A 130 23.57 5.27 -2.03
N ASP A 131 22.74 4.53 -1.30
CA ASP A 131 23.04 4.08 0.06
C ASP A 131 24.29 3.18 0.12
N GLN A 132 24.51 2.39 -0.94
CA GLN A 132 25.70 1.55 -1.09
C GLN A 132 26.92 2.29 -1.66
N LYS A 133 26.82 3.61 -1.90
CA LYS A 133 27.88 4.43 -2.54
C LYS A 133 28.31 3.91 -3.92
N LYS A 134 27.36 3.38 -4.69
CA LYS A 134 27.55 2.78 -6.02
C LYS A 134 26.80 3.54 -7.12
N GLU A 135 26.65 4.85 -7.00
CA GLU A 135 25.95 5.68 -8.00
C GLU A 135 26.47 5.49 -9.43
N GLN A 136 27.79 5.31 -9.56
CA GLN A 136 28.49 5.10 -10.82
C GLN A 136 28.03 3.84 -11.56
N PHE A 137 27.50 2.85 -10.84
CA PHE A 137 26.98 1.62 -11.43
C PHE A 137 25.79 1.91 -12.36
N LEU A 138 24.83 2.71 -11.92
CA LEU A 138 23.61 2.99 -12.67
C LEU A 138 23.89 3.92 -13.84
N ASP A 139 24.71 4.94 -13.63
CA ASP A 139 25.10 5.83 -14.73
C ASP A 139 25.95 5.11 -15.77
N GLY A 140 26.89 4.24 -15.35
CA GLY A 140 27.65 3.38 -16.26
C GLY A 140 26.75 2.47 -17.10
N LEU A 141 25.76 1.83 -16.47
CA LEU A 141 24.78 1.00 -17.17
C LEU A 141 23.97 1.81 -18.19
N LEU A 142 23.50 3.01 -17.82
CA LEU A 142 22.71 3.86 -18.71
C LEU A 142 23.53 4.41 -19.87
N VAL A 143 24.81 4.75 -19.63
CA VAL A 143 25.75 5.13 -20.69
C VAL A 143 25.98 3.96 -21.65
N PHE A 144 26.18 2.75 -21.12
CA PHE A 144 26.33 1.54 -21.93
C PHE A 144 25.11 1.28 -22.83
N VAL A 145 23.90 1.29 -22.25
CA VAL A 145 22.66 1.09 -23.01
C VAL A 145 22.51 2.17 -24.09
N ARG A 146 22.85 3.42 -23.77
CA ARG A 146 22.81 4.53 -24.75
C ARG A 146 23.77 4.30 -25.91
N LEU A 147 25.03 3.95 -25.64
CA LEU A 147 26.03 3.67 -26.68
C LEU A 147 25.59 2.50 -27.57
N THR A 148 25.08 1.44 -26.96
CA THR A 148 24.54 0.27 -27.65
C THR A 148 23.40 0.64 -28.59
N LEU A 149 22.42 1.40 -28.10
CA LEU A 149 21.28 1.84 -28.91
C LEU A 149 21.69 2.74 -30.07
N TYR A 150 22.67 3.64 -29.88
CA TYR A 150 23.20 4.46 -30.98
C TYR A 150 23.95 3.64 -32.02
N LEU A 151 24.73 2.64 -31.60
CA LEU A 151 25.40 1.74 -32.53
C LEU A 151 24.38 0.96 -33.37
N PHE A 152 23.37 0.35 -32.75
CA PHE A 152 22.30 -0.35 -33.47
C PHE A 152 21.54 0.59 -34.40
N THR A 153 21.26 1.82 -33.96
CA THR A 153 20.65 2.85 -34.80
C THR A 153 21.51 3.15 -36.03
N ALA A 154 22.82 3.34 -35.86
CA ALA A 154 23.73 3.62 -36.97
C ALA A 154 23.77 2.46 -37.97
N LEU A 155 23.91 1.22 -37.48
CA LEU A 155 23.91 0.02 -38.32
C LEU A 155 22.57 -0.16 -39.06
N PHE A 156 21.46 0.10 -38.37
CA PHE A 156 20.13 0.07 -38.97
C PHE A 156 20.00 1.10 -40.10
N LEU A 157 20.44 2.34 -39.88
CA LEU A 157 20.43 3.38 -40.91
C LEU A 157 21.32 3.01 -42.09
N LEU A 158 22.55 2.52 -41.86
CA LEU A 158 23.43 2.07 -42.93
C LEU A 158 22.80 0.96 -43.77
N ASN A 159 22.22 -0.06 -43.12
CA ASN A 159 21.50 -1.13 -43.79
C ASN A 159 20.32 -0.62 -44.60
N LEU A 160 19.56 0.32 -44.01
CA LEU A 160 18.43 0.96 -44.67
C LEU A 160 18.89 1.66 -45.95
N PHE A 161 20.03 2.35 -45.94
CA PHE A 161 20.62 2.99 -47.12
C PHE A 161 21.29 2.03 -48.12
N GLY A 162 21.04 0.73 -48.03
CA GLY A 162 21.56 -0.27 -48.96
C GLY A 162 23.05 -0.61 -48.77
N ILE A 163 23.69 -0.08 -47.72
CA ILE A 163 25.06 -0.46 -47.38
C ILE A 163 25.00 -1.84 -46.76
N ASN A 164 25.69 -2.80 -47.37
CA ASN A 164 25.74 -4.17 -46.85
C ASN A 164 26.50 -4.20 -45.52
N VAL A 165 25.75 -4.19 -44.42
CA VAL A 165 26.29 -4.28 -43.06
C VAL A 165 26.36 -5.72 -42.55
N SER A 166 26.05 -6.75 -43.35
CA SER A 166 26.00 -8.15 -42.88
C SER A 166 27.32 -8.60 -42.22
N GLY A 167 28.46 -8.26 -42.82
CA GLY A 167 29.77 -8.56 -42.25
C GLY A 167 30.01 -7.88 -40.90
N ILE A 168 29.70 -6.58 -40.82
CA ILE A 168 29.87 -5.78 -39.60
C ILE A 168 28.91 -6.24 -38.49
N THR A 169 27.63 -6.43 -38.84
CA THR A 169 26.59 -6.87 -37.90
C THR A 169 26.87 -8.26 -37.35
N ASN A 170 27.38 -9.20 -38.14
CA ASN A 170 27.77 -10.51 -37.64
C ASN A 170 28.89 -10.42 -36.60
N ILE A 171 29.98 -9.70 -36.91
CA ILE A 171 31.12 -9.52 -35.98
C ILE A 171 30.67 -8.81 -34.69
N ILE A 172 29.91 -7.73 -34.84
CA ILE A 172 29.37 -6.96 -33.72
C ILE A 172 28.42 -7.82 -32.89
N SER A 173 27.55 -8.62 -33.50
CA SER A 173 26.59 -9.45 -32.77
C SER A 173 27.28 -10.44 -31.84
N TRP A 174 28.32 -11.13 -32.30
CA TRP A 174 29.11 -12.04 -31.46
C TRP A 174 29.76 -11.30 -30.27
N PHE A 175 30.35 -10.13 -30.52
CA PHE A 175 30.90 -9.29 -29.45
C PHE A 175 29.83 -8.84 -28.46
N PHE A 176 28.65 -8.42 -28.96
CA PHE A 176 27.54 -7.98 -28.12
C PHE A 176 26.92 -9.11 -27.33
N TYR A 177 26.86 -10.35 -27.84
CA TYR A 177 26.40 -11.48 -27.03
C TYR A 177 27.35 -11.74 -25.86
N GLY A 178 28.67 -11.73 -26.09
CA GLY A 178 29.67 -11.85 -25.02
C GLY A 178 29.57 -10.70 -24.01
N LEU A 179 29.49 -9.47 -24.50
CA LEU A 179 29.39 -8.27 -23.66
C LEU A 179 28.06 -8.21 -22.90
N ALA A 180 26.96 -8.62 -23.52
CA ALA A 180 25.65 -8.71 -22.88
C ALA A 180 25.64 -9.80 -21.79
N ALA A 181 26.31 -10.93 -22.01
CA ALA A 181 26.49 -11.95 -20.98
C ALA A 181 27.29 -11.40 -19.79
N LEU A 182 28.41 -10.72 -20.04
CA LEU A 182 29.21 -10.07 -18.99
C LEU A 182 28.42 -8.99 -18.25
N LEU A 183 27.67 -8.17 -18.98
CA LEU A 183 26.84 -7.12 -18.41
C LEU A 183 25.66 -7.69 -17.62
N PHE A 184 25.06 -8.77 -18.09
CA PHE A 184 24.06 -9.51 -17.33
C PHE A 184 24.63 -10.01 -16.01
N LEU A 185 25.81 -10.63 -16.03
CA LEU A 185 26.51 -11.04 -14.80
C LEU A 185 26.80 -9.85 -13.90
N TYR A 186 27.30 -8.74 -14.46
CA TYR A 186 27.58 -7.51 -13.72
C TYR A 186 26.32 -6.94 -13.06
N ILE A 187 25.18 -6.91 -13.77
CA ILE A 187 23.89 -6.51 -13.21
C ILE A 187 23.43 -7.47 -12.13
N PHE A 188 23.46 -8.76 -12.42
CA PHE A 188 23.01 -9.79 -11.51
C PHE A 188 23.78 -9.73 -10.18
N PHE A 189 25.11 -9.72 -10.22
CA PHE A 189 25.93 -9.63 -9.01
C PHE A 189 25.85 -8.25 -8.34
N GLY A 190 25.77 -7.17 -9.12
CA GLY A 190 25.65 -5.81 -8.59
C GLY A 190 24.33 -5.58 -7.84
N THR A 191 23.24 -6.17 -8.31
CA THR A 191 21.88 -6.02 -7.74
C THR A 191 21.48 -7.16 -6.80
N ARG A 192 22.27 -8.24 -6.71
CA ARG A 192 21.96 -9.40 -5.86
C ARG A 192 21.60 -9.03 -4.42
N PRO A 193 22.34 -8.19 -3.68
CA PRO A 193 21.98 -7.87 -2.28
C PRO A 193 20.64 -7.11 -2.16
N PHE A 194 20.33 -6.23 -3.12
CA PHE A 194 19.03 -5.57 -3.20
C PHE A 194 17.92 -6.60 -3.41
N MET A 195 18.14 -7.57 -4.28
CA MET A 195 17.14 -8.59 -4.59
C MET A 195 16.90 -9.55 -3.43
N GLU A 196 17.97 -9.96 -2.74
CA GLU A 196 17.86 -10.76 -1.51
C GLU A 196 17.04 -10.04 -0.44
N ASN A 197 17.30 -8.74 -0.21
CA ASN A 197 16.53 -7.94 0.75
C ASN A 197 15.09 -7.72 0.31
N LEU A 198 14.84 -7.51 -0.98
CA LEU A 198 13.48 -7.34 -1.51
C LEU A 198 12.65 -8.61 -1.31
N ILE A 199 13.20 -9.77 -1.69
CA ILE A 199 12.52 -11.06 -1.53
C ILE A 199 12.25 -11.34 -0.04
N ALA A 200 13.25 -11.13 0.82
CA ALA A 200 13.09 -11.28 2.26
C ALA A 200 12.05 -10.29 2.84
N GLY A 201 12.02 -9.05 2.35
CA GLY A 201 11.03 -8.05 2.75
C GLY A 201 9.60 -8.42 2.35
N ILE A 202 9.41 -8.97 1.15
CA ILE A 202 8.13 -9.49 0.69
C ILE A 202 7.70 -10.66 1.58
N TYR A 203 8.62 -11.59 1.88
CA TYR A 203 8.36 -12.72 2.78
C TYR A 203 7.95 -12.26 4.18
N LEU A 204 8.67 -11.30 4.78
CA LEU A 204 8.35 -10.76 6.11
C LEU A 204 6.95 -10.12 6.13
N LYS A 205 6.60 -9.33 5.11
CA LYS A 205 5.29 -8.68 5.01
C LYS A 205 4.15 -9.67 4.76
N THR A 206 4.41 -10.72 3.98
CA THR A 206 3.38 -11.69 3.58
C THR A 206 3.14 -12.75 4.65
N SER A 207 4.21 -13.23 5.30
CA SER A 207 4.09 -14.24 6.37
C SER A 207 3.38 -13.69 7.62
N GLY A 208 3.39 -12.37 7.83
CA GLY A 208 2.82 -11.75 9.03
C GLY A 208 3.53 -12.17 10.33
N SER A 209 4.70 -12.81 10.23
CA SER A 209 5.48 -13.33 11.37
C SER A 209 5.89 -12.23 12.35
N PHE A 210 6.01 -10.99 11.84
CA PHE A 210 6.35 -9.82 12.63
C PHE A 210 5.42 -8.65 12.32
N LYS A 211 4.94 -7.99 13.37
CA LYS A 211 3.98 -6.87 13.27
C LYS A 211 4.64 -5.55 13.69
N LEU A 212 4.13 -4.45 13.16
CA LEU A 212 4.52 -3.12 13.62
C LEU A 212 4.15 -2.95 15.10
N GLY A 213 5.03 -2.32 15.86
CA GLY A 213 4.93 -2.15 17.29
C GLY A 213 5.47 -3.32 18.10
N GLN A 214 5.59 -4.53 17.54
CA GLN A 214 6.01 -5.74 18.27
C GLN A 214 7.38 -5.58 18.92
N LYS A 215 7.47 -5.93 20.21
CA LYS A 215 8.74 -6.01 20.92
C LYS A 215 9.48 -7.27 20.51
N VAL A 216 10.68 -7.07 20.01
CA VAL A 216 11.58 -8.12 19.54
C VAL A 216 12.94 -7.96 20.18
N LYS A 217 13.59 -9.09 20.42
CA LYS A 217 14.98 -9.17 20.82
C LYS A 217 15.75 -9.94 19.76
N ILE A 218 16.77 -9.30 19.22
CA ILE A 218 17.64 -9.83 18.16
C ILE A 218 19.07 -9.58 18.61
N ASP A 219 19.80 -10.66 18.90
CA ASP A 219 21.10 -10.61 19.54
C ASP A 219 21.04 -9.76 20.83
N ASP A 220 21.85 -8.70 20.92
CA ASP A 220 21.89 -7.75 22.04
C ASP A 220 20.92 -6.57 21.87
N ILE A 221 20.17 -6.51 20.77
CA ILE A 221 19.24 -5.42 20.48
C ILE A 221 17.84 -5.81 20.95
N GLU A 222 17.34 -5.11 21.96
CA GLU A 222 15.94 -5.17 22.37
C GLU A 222 15.23 -3.86 21.97
N GLY A 223 14.01 -3.98 21.44
CA GLY A 223 13.24 -2.82 21.03
C GLY A 223 11.93 -3.18 20.32
N SER A 224 11.24 -2.17 19.83
CA SER A 224 9.98 -2.32 19.09
C SER A 224 10.18 -2.12 17.58
N ILE A 225 9.50 -2.93 16.77
CA ILE A 225 9.53 -2.78 15.30
C ILE A 225 8.79 -1.49 14.93
N LYS A 226 9.53 -0.49 14.43
CA LYS A 226 8.96 0.79 13.99
C LYS A 226 8.48 0.73 12.54
N SER A 227 9.22 0.05 11.67
CA SER A 227 8.88 -0.08 10.25
C SER A 227 9.45 -1.36 9.65
N ILE A 228 8.74 -1.90 8.65
CA ILE A 228 9.18 -3.01 7.81
C ILE A 228 9.18 -2.51 6.37
N SER A 229 10.35 -2.18 5.85
CA SER A 229 10.54 -1.69 4.48
C SER A 229 10.85 -2.84 3.51
N ASN A 230 11.00 -2.52 2.23
CA ASN A 230 11.45 -3.52 1.24
C ASN A 230 12.92 -3.89 1.41
N GLN A 231 13.71 -3.09 2.14
CA GLN A 231 15.16 -3.29 2.28
C GLN A 231 15.57 -3.76 3.67
N GLY A 232 14.81 -3.40 4.70
CA GLY A 232 15.12 -3.76 6.08
C GLY A 232 14.03 -3.41 7.07
N VAL A 233 14.22 -3.90 8.29
CA VAL A 233 13.39 -3.65 9.46
C VAL A 233 14.08 -2.62 10.34
N THR A 234 13.36 -1.58 10.75
CA THR A 234 13.85 -0.60 11.72
C THR A 234 13.31 -0.93 13.10
N ILE A 235 14.20 -1.18 14.04
CA ILE A 235 13.88 -1.41 15.45
C ILE A 235 14.25 -0.16 16.23
N LYS A 236 13.32 0.34 17.05
CA LYS A 236 13.56 1.43 17.99
C LYS A 236 13.80 0.83 19.37
N SER A 237 15.00 1.02 19.88
CA SER A 237 15.37 0.62 21.24
C SER A 237 14.93 1.68 22.26
N ASP A 238 14.85 1.28 23.53
CA ASP A 238 14.38 2.14 24.62
C ASP A 238 15.28 3.38 24.83
N TYR A 239 16.55 3.29 24.43
CA TYR A 239 17.53 4.39 24.48
C TYR A 239 17.43 5.40 23.33
N SER A 240 16.30 5.48 22.63
CA SER A 240 16.03 6.39 21.50
C SER A 240 16.90 6.19 20.24
N TYR A 241 17.74 5.16 20.20
CA TYR A 241 18.41 4.75 18.97
C TYR A 241 17.47 3.92 18.08
N ALA A 242 17.57 4.14 16.77
CA ALA A 242 16.90 3.33 15.77
C ALA A 242 17.95 2.51 15.01
N THR A 243 17.82 1.19 15.05
CA THR A 243 18.70 0.26 14.35
C THR A 243 18.00 -0.26 13.10
N PHE A 244 18.65 -0.08 11.94
CA PHE A 244 18.19 -0.65 10.68
C PHE A 244 18.88 -1.99 10.42
N ILE A 245 18.09 -3.05 10.26
CA ILE A 245 18.58 -4.39 9.96
C ILE A 245 18.11 -4.79 8.56
N PRO A 246 19.02 -5.11 7.62
CA PRO A 246 18.65 -5.59 6.29
C PRO A 246 17.73 -6.83 6.36
N ASN A 247 16.71 -6.89 5.52
CA ASN A 247 15.70 -7.96 5.58
C ASN A 247 16.32 -9.35 5.45
N LYS A 248 17.33 -9.51 4.59
CA LYS A 248 18.04 -10.79 4.39
C LYS A 248 18.74 -11.27 5.66
N GLU A 249 19.20 -10.34 6.49
CA GLU A 249 19.87 -10.63 7.76
C GLU A 249 18.83 -10.89 8.84
N PHE A 250 17.78 -10.05 8.87
CA PHE A 250 16.67 -10.18 9.81
C PHE A 250 16.03 -11.57 9.75
N VAL A 251 15.71 -12.09 8.55
CA VAL A 251 15.09 -13.43 8.38
C VAL A 251 16.01 -14.58 8.80
N ARG A 252 17.34 -14.38 8.80
CA ARG A 252 18.31 -15.43 9.13
C ARG A 252 18.65 -15.51 10.62
N LYS A 253 18.31 -14.50 11.40
CA LYS A 253 18.61 -14.45 12.83
C LYS A 253 17.53 -15.17 13.64
N GLU A 254 17.93 -15.70 14.78
CA GLU A 254 16.98 -16.14 15.80
C GLU A 254 16.36 -14.91 16.46
N ILE A 255 15.04 -14.78 16.36
CA ILE A 255 14.32 -13.62 16.89
C ILE A 255 13.42 -14.10 18.01
N SER A 256 13.66 -13.58 19.21
CA SER A 256 12.75 -13.75 20.33
C SER A 256 11.71 -12.63 20.30
N PHE A 257 10.43 -12.97 20.42
CA PHE A 257 9.35 -12.00 20.49
C PHE A 257 8.37 -12.36 21.59
N LYS A 258 7.80 -11.34 22.23
CA LYS A 258 6.76 -11.54 23.22
C LYS A 258 5.41 -11.65 22.53
N ASN A 259 4.77 -12.81 22.63
CA ASN A 259 3.37 -12.93 22.25
C ASN A 259 2.51 -12.15 23.24
N ILE A 260 1.70 -11.24 22.71
CA ILE A 260 0.66 -10.59 23.50
C ILE A 260 -0.55 -11.48 23.32
N GLU A 261 -0.97 -12.16 24.40
CA GLU A 261 -2.16 -13.03 24.38
C GLU A 261 -3.44 -12.19 24.28
N THR A 262 -3.70 -11.62 23.10
CA THR A 262 -5.01 -11.04 22.76
C THR A 262 -5.94 -12.06 22.10
N ASP A 263 -5.40 -13.23 21.77
CA ASP A 263 -6.10 -14.29 21.04
C ASP A 263 -7.07 -15.01 21.99
N LEU A 264 -8.35 -14.66 21.84
CA LEU A 264 -9.50 -15.18 22.58
C LEU A 264 -10.18 -16.26 21.75
N ASP A 265 -9.47 -17.36 21.51
CA ASP A 265 -9.83 -18.34 20.47
C ASP A 265 -10.97 -19.28 20.88
N THR A 266 -11.29 -19.33 22.17
CA THR A 266 -12.33 -20.20 22.72
C THR A 266 -13.29 -19.45 23.61
N LEU A 267 -14.54 -19.90 23.63
CA LEU A 267 -15.58 -19.34 24.49
C LEU A 267 -15.21 -19.51 25.97
N GLU A 268 -14.55 -20.60 26.34
CA GLU A 268 -14.06 -20.88 27.69
C GLU A 268 -13.03 -19.85 28.13
N LYS A 269 -12.08 -19.51 27.23
CA LYS A 269 -11.10 -18.45 27.48
C LYS A 269 -11.79 -17.10 27.65
N ILE A 270 -12.74 -16.74 26.79
CA ILE A 270 -13.54 -15.50 26.92
C ILE A 270 -14.27 -15.45 28.27
N LYS A 271 -14.96 -16.54 28.66
CA LYS A 271 -15.67 -16.64 29.94
C LYS A 271 -14.76 -16.45 31.15
N SER A 272 -13.51 -16.95 31.09
CA SER A 272 -12.55 -16.82 32.20
C SER A 272 -12.21 -15.37 32.56
N TYR A 273 -12.40 -14.44 31.62
CA TYR A 273 -12.18 -13.01 31.81
C TYR A 273 -13.43 -12.24 32.24
N TYR A 274 -14.60 -12.89 32.29
CA TYR A 274 -15.85 -12.23 32.62
C TYR A 274 -15.84 -11.60 34.02
N VAL A 275 -16.36 -10.38 34.12
CA VAL A 275 -16.55 -9.65 35.37
C VAL A 275 -17.98 -9.10 35.39
N GLU A 276 -18.80 -9.60 36.32
CA GLU A 276 -20.16 -9.08 36.53
C GLU A 276 -20.10 -7.66 37.12
N GLN A 277 -20.81 -6.70 36.54
CA GLN A 277 -20.78 -5.32 36.97
C GLN A 277 -21.54 -5.08 38.29
N LYS A 278 -21.04 -4.13 39.07
CA LYS A 278 -21.83 -3.45 40.11
C LYS A 278 -22.81 -2.44 39.48
N PRO A 279 -23.84 -1.96 40.22
CA PRO A 279 -24.75 -0.94 39.71
C PRO A 279 -24.02 0.30 39.17
N SER A 280 -24.24 0.64 37.89
CA SER A 280 -23.57 1.73 37.14
C SER A 280 -22.08 1.53 36.84
N TYR A 281 -21.51 0.34 37.06
CA TYR A 281 -20.09 0.04 36.85
C TYR A 281 -19.82 -0.68 35.51
N CYS A 282 -20.69 -0.54 34.51
CA CYS A 282 -20.50 -1.19 33.21
C CYS A 282 -19.16 -0.81 32.54
N GLY A 283 -18.74 0.46 32.66
CA GLY A 283 -17.44 0.94 32.18
C GLY A 283 -16.26 0.32 32.95
N PRO A 284 -16.15 0.52 34.28
CA PRO A 284 -15.11 -0.09 35.11
C PRO A 284 -15.03 -1.62 35.01
N ALA A 285 -16.16 -2.32 34.92
CA ALA A 285 -16.19 -3.77 34.71
C ALA A 285 -15.63 -4.15 33.34
N SER A 286 -16.02 -3.45 32.27
CA SER A 286 -15.47 -3.67 30.92
C SER A 286 -13.96 -3.44 30.85
N ILE A 287 -13.45 -2.42 31.52
CA ILE A 287 -12.00 -2.19 31.63
C ILE A 287 -11.32 -3.29 32.42
N SER A 288 -11.91 -3.73 33.55
CA SER A 288 -11.36 -4.82 34.35
C SER A 288 -11.18 -6.08 33.49
N MET A 289 -12.16 -6.42 32.65
CA MET A 289 -12.06 -7.54 31.71
C MET A 289 -10.92 -7.34 30.69
N ILE A 290 -10.83 -6.17 30.04
CA ILE A 290 -9.77 -5.84 29.07
C ILE A 290 -8.38 -5.90 29.72
N LEU A 291 -8.21 -5.27 30.88
CA LEU A 291 -6.96 -5.27 31.62
C LEU A 291 -6.55 -6.69 32.00
N LYS A 292 -7.49 -7.52 32.44
CA LYS A 292 -7.23 -8.93 32.76
C LYS A 292 -6.76 -9.72 31.54
N ILE A 293 -7.33 -9.46 30.36
CA ILE A 293 -6.86 -10.05 29.08
C ILE A 293 -5.44 -9.59 28.77
N PHE A 294 -5.11 -8.32 29.00
CA PHE A 294 -3.76 -7.78 28.83
C PHE A 294 -2.78 -8.17 29.96
N GLY A 295 -3.20 -9.01 30.92
CA GLY A 295 -2.36 -9.50 32.01
C GLY A 295 -2.29 -8.60 33.25
N TYR A 296 -3.17 -7.60 33.36
CA TYR A 296 -3.31 -6.71 34.52
C TYR A 296 -4.52 -7.13 35.36
N ASN A 297 -4.31 -7.51 36.62
CA ASN A 297 -5.40 -7.94 37.50
C ASN A 297 -5.90 -6.78 38.38
N GLU A 298 -6.79 -5.96 37.81
CA GLU A 298 -7.30 -4.75 38.47
C GLU A 298 -8.82 -4.84 38.72
N PRO A 299 -9.29 -4.75 39.98
CA PRO A 299 -10.70 -4.95 40.29
C PRO A 299 -11.55 -3.73 39.85
N GLN A 300 -12.79 -3.98 39.41
CA GLN A 300 -13.71 -2.94 38.95
C GLN A 300 -14.01 -1.86 40.02
N SER A 301 -13.90 -2.17 41.32
CA SER A 301 -14.10 -1.18 42.40
C SER A 301 -13.03 -0.10 42.36
N LYS A 302 -11.76 -0.50 42.35
CA LYS A 302 -10.61 0.41 42.25
C LYS A 302 -10.69 1.25 40.98
N LEU A 303 -11.03 0.63 39.85
CA LEU A 303 -11.22 1.34 38.57
C LEU A 303 -12.39 2.34 38.63
N GLY A 304 -13.48 1.97 39.30
CA GLY A 304 -14.63 2.84 39.53
C GLY A 304 -14.30 4.06 40.39
N ASP A 305 -13.56 3.86 41.48
CA ASP A 305 -13.13 4.92 42.39
C ASP A 305 -12.21 5.92 41.67
N LEU A 306 -11.20 5.42 40.96
CA LEU A 306 -10.24 6.25 40.20
C LEU A 306 -10.90 7.01 39.05
N SER A 307 -11.96 6.46 38.46
CA SER A 307 -12.71 7.10 37.37
C SER A 307 -13.87 7.97 37.87
N ASN A 308 -14.01 8.14 39.20
CA ASN A 308 -15.11 8.87 39.83
C ASN A 308 -16.51 8.38 39.42
N THR A 309 -16.65 7.06 39.24
CA THR A 309 -17.91 6.44 38.84
C THR A 309 -18.96 6.60 39.93
N LYS A 310 -20.06 7.29 39.61
CA LYS A 310 -21.19 7.47 40.55
C LYS A 310 -22.37 6.59 40.16
N VAL A 311 -22.99 5.98 41.17
CA VAL A 311 -24.23 5.22 41.01
C VAL A 311 -25.30 6.14 40.40
N GLY A 312 -25.92 5.71 39.31
CA GLY A 312 -26.91 6.47 38.55
C GLY A 312 -26.35 7.32 37.41
N ALA A 313 -25.08 7.76 37.46
CA ALA A 313 -24.49 8.65 36.44
C ALA A 313 -23.56 7.91 35.45
N GLY A 314 -22.87 6.85 35.89
CA GLY A 314 -21.91 6.13 35.06
C GLY A 314 -20.53 6.81 34.99
N THR A 315 -19.80 6.57 33.89
CA THR A 315 -18.41 7.00 33.71
C THR A 315 -18.16 7.48 32.27
N THR A 316 -17.45 8.60 32.10
CA THR A 316 -17.12 9.11 30.77
C THR A 316 -15.96 8.32 30.13
N PRO A 317 -15.90 8.25 28.79
CA PRO A 317 -14.79 7.62 28.07
C PRO A 317 -13.41 8.17 28.44
N GLU A 318 -13.29 9.48 28.65
CA GLU A 318 -12.01 10.14 28.94
C GLU A 318 -11.49 9.76 30.33
N ALA A 319 -12.38 9.64 31.32
CA ALA A 319 -12.02 9.21 32.66
C ALA A 319 -11.53 7.74 32.64
N LEU A 320 -12.22 6.89 31.88
CA LEU A 320 -11.85 5.50 31.65
C LEU A 320 -10.46 5.36 31.00
N ILE A 321 -10.19 6.14 29.95
CA ILE A 321 -8.87 6.17 29.27
C ILE A 321 -7.77 6.63 30.24
N LYS A 322 -8.00 7.70 30.98
CA LYS A 322 -7.03 8.25 31.92
C LYS A 322 -6.64 7.21 32.97
N VAL A 323 -7.62 6.54 33.58
CA VAL A 323 -7.36 5.51 34.61
C VAL A 323 -6.54 4.36 34.07
N VAL A 324 -6.82 3.89 32.85
CA VAL A 324 -6.03 2.81 32.22
C VAL A 324 -4.60 3.26 31.96
N ASN A 325 -4.40 4.46 31.41
CA ASN A 325 -3.07 5.00 31.17
C ASN A 325 -2.27 5.14 32.47
N ASP A 326 -2.90 5.66 33.53
CA ASP A 326 -2.26 5.88 34.84
C ASP A 326 -1.85 4.55 35.50
N ILE A 327 -2.76 3.57 35.56
CA ILE A 327 -2.50 2.26 36.20
C ILE A 327 -1.44 1.47 35.43
N THR A 328 -1.50 1.49 34.10
CA THR A 328 -0.57 0.71 33.26
C THR A 328 0.74 1.45 33.02
N LYS A 329 0.90 2.68 33.54
CA LYS A 329 2.05 3.56 33.28
C LYS A 329 2.29 3.75 31.78
N ASN A 330 1.23 4.06 31.05
CA ASN A 330 1.19 4.19 29.58
C ASN A 330 1.52 2.92 28.78
N LYS A 331 1.62 1.75 29.42
CA LYS A 331 1.80 0.47 28.69
C LYS A 331 0.54 -0.01 27.99
N VAL A 332 -0.62 0.55 28.32
CA VAL A 332 -1.85 0.39 27.54
C VAL A 332 -2.33 1.79 27.21
N LYS A 333 -2.58 2.07 25.93
CA LYS A 333 -3.14 3.34 25.47
C LYS A 333 -4.60 3.16 25.10
N GLY A 334 -5.43 4.09 25.59
CA GLY A 334 -6.84 4.20 25.25
C GLY A 334 -7.13 5.35 24.28
N VAL A 335 -8.11 5.19 23.40
CA VAL A 335 -8.69 6.30 22.61
C VAL A 335 -10.20 6.14 22.46
N TRP A 336 -10.90 7.27 22.36
CA TRP A 336 -12.33 7.34 22.08
C TRP A 336 -12.58 7.65 20.61
N ILE A 337 -13.52 6.94 19.99
CA ILE A 337 -13.93 7.13 18.60
C ILE A 337 -15.43 7.36 18.57
N ASP A 338 -15.85 8.58 18.21
CA ASP A 338 -17.25 8.97 18.05
C ASP A 338 -17.87 8.31 16.82
N VAL A 339 -19.15 7.94 16.91
CA VAL A 339 -19.88 7.28 15.81
C VAL A 339 -19.90 8.08 14.51
N GLY A 340 -19.81 9.41 14.56
CA GLY A 340 -19.74 10.29 13.39
C GLY A 340 -18.49 10.10 12.54
N HIS A 341 -17.47 9.41 13.05
CA HIS A 341 -16.24 9.08 12.33
C HIS A 341 -16.19 7.62 11.85
N ILE A 342 -17.23 6.83 12.10
CA ILE A 342 -17.30 5.41 11.77
C ILE A 342 -17.98 5.26 10.40
N THR A 343 -17.25 4.71 9.42
CA THR A 343 -17.80 4.44 8.08
C THR A 343 -18.43 3.04 8.00
N ASP A 344 -17.76 2.04 8.57
CA ASP A 344 -18.23 0.66 8.67
C ASP A 344 -17.76 0.09 10.02
N LEU A 345 -18.69 0.01 10.98
CA LEU A 345 -18.40 -0.42 12.35
C LEU A 345 -17.74 -1.81 12.40
N LYS A 346 -18.22 -2.73 11.57
CA LYS A 346 -17.74 -4.12 11.54
C LYS A 346 -16.31 -4.17 11.05
N ASP A 347 -16.02 -3.55 9.91
CA ASP A 347 -14.68 -3.55 9.33
C ASP A 347 -13.68 -2.80 10.23
N GLU A 348 -14.12 -1.73 10.90
CA GLU A 348 -13.29 -0.96 11.81
C GLU A 348 -12.95 -1.71 13.11
N ILE A 349 -13.95 -2.32 13.78
CA ILE A 349 -13.71 -3.15 14.97
C ILE A 349 -12.83 -4.35 14.60
N ARG A 350 -13.11 -5.03 13.48
CA ARG A 350 -12.29 -6.16 13.01
C ARG A 350 -10.84 -5.74 12.81
N LEU A 351 -10.60 -4.55 12.26
CA LEU A 351 -9.25 -4.02 12.08
C LEU A 351 -8.56 -3.78 13.43
N TRP A 352 -9.24 -3.18 14.41
CA TRP A 352 -8.67 -2.96 15.75
C TRP A 352 -8.30 -4.27 16.45
N LEU A 353 -9.19 -5.26 16.43
CA LEU A 353 -8.94 -6.57 17.02
C LEU A 353 -7.75 -7.28 16.34
N ASN A 354 -7.69 -7.28 15.01
CA ASN A 354 -6.57 -7.86 14.25
C ASN A 354 -5.22 -7.16 14.52
N GLN A 355 -5.28 -5.88 14.92
CA GLN A 355 -4.11 -5.08 15.29
C GLN A 355 -3.72 -5.23 16.78
N GLY A 356 -4.38 -6.13 17.53
CA GLY A 356 -4.08 -6.44 18.92
C GLY A 356 -4.74 -5.50 19.95
N ALA A 357 -5.74 -4.73 19.54
CA ALA A 357 -6.55 -3.93 20.45
C ALA A 357 -7.76 -4.72 20.96
N LEU A 358 -8.38 -4.24 22.03
CA LEU A 358 -9.73 -4.62 22.45
C LEU A 358 -10.63 -3.40 22.44
N VAL A 359 -11.91 -3.63 22.14
CA VAL A 359 -12.89 -2.57 21.93
C VAL A 359 -13.97 -2.62 23.01
N ILE A 360 -14.34 -1.47 23.58
CA ILE A 360 -15.55 -1.33 24.40
C ILE A 360 -16.54 -0.48 23.63
N VAL A 361 -17.70 -1.03 23.29
CA VAL A 361 -18.78 -0.28 22.65
C VAL A 361 -19.64 0.42 23.70
N ASP A 362 -19.98 1.70 23.49
CA ASP A 362 -21.02 2.42 24.25
C ASP A 362 -22.26 2.56 23.38
N TYR A 363 -23.35 1.89 23.76
CA TYR A 363 -24.57 1.89 22.97
C TYR A 363 -25.82 1.87 23.84
N LYS A 364 -26.94 2.33 23.26
CA LYS A 364 -28.25 2.25 23.91
C LYS A 364 -28.78 0.81 23.86
N LYS A 365 -28.81 0.14 25.01
CA LYS A 365 -29.09 -1.29 25.08
C LYS A 365 -30.51 -1.68 24.65
N ASN A 366 -31.47 -0.75 24.66
CA ASN A 366 -32.84 -1.01 24.20
C ASN A 366 -32.93 -1.39 22.71
N ILE A 367 -31.96 -0.99 21.88
CA ILE A 367 -31.94 -1.32 20.46
C ILE A 367 -31.74 -2.82 20.25
N LEU A 368 -30.92 -3.46 21.11
CA LEU A 368 -30.72 -4.90 21.11
C LEU A 368 -31.74 -5.60 22.01
N PHE A 369 -31.98 -5.08 23.21
CA PHE A 369 -32.84 -5.69 24.22
C PHE A 369 -33.93 -4.69 24.63
N PRO A 370 -35.13 -4.73 24.02
CA PRO A 370 -36.18 -3.72 24.20
C PRO A 370 -36.55 -3.41 25.66
N GLU A 371 -36.38 -4.37 26.57
CA GLU A 371 -36.63 -4.19 28.01
C GLU A 371 -35.60 -3.32 28.73
N SER A 372 -34.44 -3.07 28.14
CA SER A 372 -33.32 -2.38 28.80
C SER A 372 -33.32 -0.89 28.48
N LYS A 373 -33.76 -0.03 29.41
CA LYS A 373 -33.87 1.42 29.18
C LYS A 373 -32.54 2.21 29.23
N LYS A 374 -31.41 1.57 29.54
CA LYS A 374 -30.15 2.26 29.85
C LYS A 374 -29.10 2.12 28.74
N ALA A 375 -28.23 3.11 28.64
CA ALA A 375 -26.97 3.02 27.90
C ALA A 375 -26.01 2.05 28.61
N HIS A 376 -25.08 1.47 27.86
CA HIS A 376 -24.28 0.36 28.35
C HIS A 376 -22.93 0.25 27.65
N TYR A 377 -21.88 0.02 28.47
CA TYR A 377 -20.56 -0.40 27.99
C TYR A 377 -20.45 -1.92 27.96
N ALA A 378 -19.97 -2.48 26.87
CA ALA A 378 -19.64 -3.89 26.76
C ALA A 378 -18.39 -4.11 25.90
N VAL A 379 -17.63 -5.17 26.19
CA VAL A 379 -16.40 -5.48 25.45
C VAL A 379 -16.76 -6.24 24.18
N CYS A 380 -16.27 -5.77 23.03
CA CYS A 380 -16.31 -6.53 21.79
C CYS A 380 -15.00 -7.31 21.65
N VAL A 381 -15.10 -8.64 21.60
CA VAL A 381 -13.94 -9.55 21.61
C VAL A 381 -13.65 -10.17 20.25
N ALA A 382 -14.63 -10.20 19.34
CA ALA A 382 -14.49 -10.75 17.99
C ALA A 382 -15.57 -10.20 17.04
N VAL A 383 -15.36 -10.38 15.74
CA VAL A 383 -16.32 -10.03 14.68
C VAL A 383 -16.51 -11.24 13.77
N GLU A 384 -17.73 -11.77 13.71
CA GLU A 384 -18.10 -12.94 12.92
C GLU A 384 -19.16 -12.58 11.88
N GLY A 385 -18.81 -12.62 10.59
CA GLY A 385 -19.73 -12.16 9.54
C GLY A 385 -20.12 -10.70 9.76
N ASP A 386 -21.42 -10.44 9.92
CA ASP A 386 -22.00 -9.13 10.21
C ASP A 386 -22.35 -8.91 11.69
N GLU A 387 -21.90 -9.82 12.56
CA GLU A 387 -22.18 -9.80 13.99
C GLU A 387 -20.90 -9.53 14.81
N LEU A 388 -21.09 -8.83 15.93
CA LEU A 388 -20.08 -8.57 16.95
C LEU A 388 -20.25 -9.57 18.08
N VAL A 389 -19.15 -10.17 18.55
CA VAL A 389 -19.14 -11.02 19.75
C VAL A 389 -18.96 -10.10 20.95
N ILE A 390 -20.04 -9.90 21.70
CA ILE A 390 -20.10 -8.99 22.84
C ILE A 390 -20.00 -9.76 24.15
N LEU A 391 -19.04 -9.38 24.98
CA LEU A 391 -18.88 -9.75 26.39
C LEU A 391 -19.47 -8.64 27.26
N ASP A 392 -20.71 -8.84 27.67
CA ASP A 392 -21.54 -7.85 28.36
C ASP A 392 -21.52 -8.07 29.88
N PRO A 393 -20.97 -7.11 30.67
CA PRO A 393 -20.80 -7.28 32.10
C PRO A 393 -22.10 -7.20 32.91
N SER A 394 -23.26 -6.96 32.29
CA SER A 394 -24.54 -7.10 32.98
C SER A 394 -24.66 -8.53 33.52
N GLY A 395 -25.16 -8.72 34.74
CA GLY A 395 -25.38 -10.05 35.34
C GLY A 395 -26.35 -10.94 34.57
N ASN A 396 -27.51 -11.24 35.16
CA ASN A 396 -28.50 -12.17 34.56
C ASN A 396 -29.01 -11.75 33.14
N LYS A 397 -28.78 -10.50 32.74
CA LYS A 397 -29.15 -9.94 31.43
C LYS A 397 -27.96 -9.70 30.47
N GLY A 398 -26.74 -10.10 30.82
CA GLY A 398 -25.54 -10.01 29.97
C GLY A 398 -24.97 -11.38 29.64
N GLY A 399 -23.64 -11.51 29.70
CA GLY A 399 -22.89 -12.69 29.29
C GLY A 399 -22.24 -12.52 27.91
N VAL A 400 -22.09 -13.61 27.16
CA VAL A 400 -21.52 -13.58 25.80
C VAL A 400 -22.63 -13.78 24.78
N TYR A 401 -22.74 -12.89 23.79
CA TYR A 401 -23.72 -13.01 22.72
C TYR A 401 -23.22 -12.41 21.41
N LEU A 402 -23.86 -12.83 20.31
CA LEU A 402 -23.69 -12.23 19.00
C LEU A 402 -24.69 -11.09 18.83
N ALA A 403 -24.21 -9.94 18.38
CA ALA A 403 -25.01 -8.75 18.14
C ALA A 403 -24.76 -8.22 16.73
N ASP A 404 -25.83 -8.09 15.95
CA ASP A 404 -25.80 -7.44 14.63
C ASP A 404 -25.12 -6.06 14.70
N ALA A 405 -24.07 -5.87 13.91
CA ALA A 405 -23.25 -4.66 13.91
C ALA A 405 -24.07 -3.42 13.55
N GLU A 406 -25.07 -3.52 12.67
CA GLU A 406 -25.95 -2.41 12.31
C GLU A 406 -26.80 -1.99 13.52
N LYS A 407 -27.34 -2.95 14.27
CA LYS A 407 -28.13 -2.66 15.47
C LYS A 407 -27.25 -2.05 16.58
N VAL A 408 -26.02 -2.51 16.73
CA VAL A 408 -25.05 -1.89 17.65
C VAL A 408 -24.74 -0.46 17.21
N TYR A 409 -24.45 -0.24 15.93
CA TYR A 409 -24.22 1.09 15.36
C TYR A 409 -25.40 2.03 15.61
N ARG A 410 -26.64 1.60 15.37
CA ARG A 410 -27.84 2.40 15.66
C ARG A 410 -28.00 2.72 17.15
N GLY A 411 -27.54 1.82 18.03
CA GLY A 411 -27.47 2.08 19.46
C GLY A 411 -26.38 3.10 19.83
N MET A 412 -25.27 3.11 19.09
CA MET A 412 -24.19 4.10 19.23
C MET A 412 -24.59 5.47 18.67
N ASP A 413 -25.36 5.50 17.59
CA ASP A 413 -25.94 6.71 16.97
C ASP A 413 -27.11 7.29 17.77
N THR A 414 -26.94 7.34 19.10
CA THR A 414 -27.87 7.96 20.02
C THR A 414 -27.16 9.02 20.84
N TYR A 415 -27.88 10.07 21.24
CA TYR A 415 -27.29 11.11 22.07
C TYR A 415 -27.04 10.62 23.51
N SER A 416 -25.97 11.10 24.10
CA SER A 416 -25.53 10.82 25.47
C SER A 416 -25.38 12.11 26.25
N GLU A 417 -26.21 12.30 27.27
CA GLU A 417 -26.07 13.42 28.22
C GLU A 417 -24.72 13.39 28.95
N LEU A 418 -24.19 12.19 29.20
CA LEU A 418 -22.92 11.99 29.89
C LEU A 418 -21.71 12.51 29.07
N ILE A 419 -21.77 12.36 27.75
CA ILE A 419 -20.67 12.71 26.82
C ILE A 419 -20.97 14.05 26.12
N LYS A 420 -22.21 14.56 26.22
CA LYS A 420 -22.72 15.72 25.48
C LYS A 420 -22.55 15.60 23.96
N GLY A 421 -22.76 14.40 23.46
CA GLY A 421 -22.50 14.03 22.07
C GLY A 421 -23.16 12.71 21.70
N LYS A 422 -22.87 12.21 20.50
CA LYS A 422 -23.24 10.84 20.14
C LYS A 422 -22.33 9.86 20.88
N ARG A 423 -22.74 8.60 20.93
CA ARG A 423 -21.89 7.54 21.51
C ARG A 423 -20.87 7.08 20.47
N GLY A 424 -20.15 6.03 20.83
CA GLY A 424 -19.01 5.57 20.09
C GLY A 424 -18.42 4.36 20.77
N TYR A 425 -17.12 4.18 20.61
CA TYR A 425 -16.43 3.09 21.25
C TYR A 425 -15.04 3.51 21.73
N LEU A 426 -14.57 2.81 22.74
CA LEU A 426 -13.21 2.89 23.25
C LEU A 426 -12.37 1.81 22.63
N VAL A 427 -11.14 2.15 22.26
CA VAL A 427 -10.10 1.19 21.90
C VAL A 427 -9.02 1.22 22.94
N PHE A 428 -8.65 0.06 23.46
CA PHE A 428 -7.46 -0.10 24.30
C PHE A 428 -6.48 -1.02 23.62
N ALA A 429 -5.24 -0.57 23.50
CA ALA A 429 -4.16 -1.33 22.88
C ALA A 429 -2.97 -1.43 23.84
N PRO A 430 -2.43 -2.63 24.08
CA PRO A 430 -1.22 -2.81 24.87
C PRO A 430 0.03 -2.50 24.04
N GLU A 431 1.07 -2.01 24.71
CA GLU A 431 2.40 -1.77 24.14
C GLU A 431 2.91 -3.05 23.47
N GLY A 432 3.51 -2.91 22.29
CA GLY A 432 3.90 -4.06 21.48
C GLY A 432 2.91 -4.42 20.37
N THR A 433 1.78 -3.73 20.26
CA THR A 433 0.77 -4.00 19.21
C THR A 433 0.78 -2.94 18.11
N THR A 434 0.27 -3.32 16.94
CA THR A 434 0.08 -2.37 15.83
C THR A 434 -0.97 -1.32 16.18
N ALA A 435 -2.00 -1.69 16.97
CA ALA A 435 -3.00 -0.76 17.45
C ALA A 435 -2.41 0.30 18.39
N TYR A 436 -1.49 -0.07 19.28
CA TYR A 436 -0.82 0.86 20.18
C TYR A 436 -0.02 1.90 19.40
N HIS A 437 0.74 1.45 18.39
CA HIS A 437 1.50 2.33 17.50
C HIS A 437 0.56 3.27 16.71
N ARG A 438 -0.56 2.74 16.19
CA ARG A 438 -1.58 3.54 15.48
C ARG A 438 -2.14 4.66 16.36
N ILE A 439 -2.45 4.38 17.62
CA ILE A 439 -2.94 5.38 18.58
C ILE A 439 -1.85 6.42 18.88
N GLU A 440 -0.61 5.98 19.08
CA GLU A 440 0.52 6.87 19.37
C GLU A 440 0.82 7.87 18.25
N GLU A 441 0.70 7.43 16.99
CA GLU A 441 0.90 8.28 15.81
C GLU A 441 -0.34 9.11 15.44
N GLY A 442 -1.41 9.05 16.23
CA GLY A 442 -2.66 9.78 15.97
C GLY A 442 -3.44 9.29 14.75
N LEU A 443 -3.18 8.06 14.29
CA LEU A 443 -3.75 7.47 13.07
C LEU A 443 -5.13 6.82 13.33
N ILE A 444 -5.99 7.48 14.09
CA ILE A 444 -7.23 6.90 14.63
C ILE A 444 -8.39 6.90 13.62
N TYR A 445 -8.50 7.92 12.75
CA TYR A 445 -9.63 8.11 11.82
C TYR A 445 -9.33 7.76 10.36
N ALA A 446 -8.22 7.09 10.07
CA ALA A 446 -7.90 6.77 8.70
C ALA A 446 -8.83 5.65 8.19
N ASP A 447 -9.64 5.99 7.17
CA ASP A 447 -10.59 5.10 6.51
C ASP A 447 -9.94 3.71 6.31
N PRO A 448 -10.54 2.62 6.81
CA PRO A 448 -10.06 1.27 6.57
C PRO A 448 -9.78 1.04 5.08
N SER A 449 -10.53 1.66 4.17
CA SER A 449 -10.35 1.60 2.72
C SER A 449 -9.00 2.18 2.25
N LEU A 450 -8.47 3.23 2.87
CA LEU A 450 -7.17 3.83 2.52
C LEU A 450 -6.00 2.90 2.87
N TYR A 451 -6.08 2.18 3.99
CA TYR A 451 -5.10 1.15 4.34
C TYR A 451 -5.30 -0.13 3.50
N LYS A 452 -6.56 -0.49 3.24
CA LYS A 452 -6.95 -1.64 2.43
C LYS A 452 -6.61 -1.45 0.96
N GLU A 453 -6.56 -0.23 0.41
CA GLU A 453 -6.09 0.04 -0.97
C GLU A 453 -4.57 -0.10 -1.11
N LEU A 454 -3.80 0.40 -0.13
CA LEU A 454 -2.36 0.17 -0.04
C LEU A 454 -2.03 -1.32 0.05
N ASN A 455 -2.82 -2.06 0.83
CA ASN A 455 -2.68 -3.51 0.97
C ASN A 455 -3.27 -4.27 -0.22
N ASN A 456 -4.37 -3.84 -0.83
CA ASN A 456 -5.06 -4.55 -1.92
C ASN A 456 -4.34 -4.46 -3.25
N LYS A 457 -3.58 -3.38 -3.51
CA LYS A 457 -2.72 -3.33 -4.70
C LYS A 457 -1.55 -4.30 -4.55
N LEU A 458 -0.98 -4.41 -3.34
CA LEU A 458 0.04 -5.40 -2.99
C LEU A 458 -0.55 -6.83 -2.97
N LYS A 459 -1.76 -7.00 -2.45
CA LYS A 459 -2.51 -8.26 -2.36
C LYS A 459 -2.98 -8.71 -3.73
N LYS A 460 -3.40 -7.83 -4.65
CA LYS A 460 -3.71 -8.20 -6.06
C LYS A 460 -2.45 -8.63 -6.82
N GLU A 461 -1.32 -7.97 -6.58
CA GLU A 461 -0.03 -8.36 -7.16
C GLU A 461 0.48 -9.69 -6.56
N LEU A 462 0.30 -9.90 -5.25
CA LEU A 462 0.64 -11.13 -4.55
C LEU A 462 -0.31 -12.28 -4.89
N TYR A 463 -1.62 -12.06 -4.98
CA TYR A 463 -2.60 -13.06 -5.40
C TYR A 463 -2.32 -13.52 -6.83
N LYS A 464 -1.96 -12.62 -7.75
CA LYS A 464 -1.51 -13.00 -9.09
C LYS A 464 -0.22 -13.83 -9.12
N LEU A 465 0.61 -13.75 -8.06
CA LEU A 465 1.85 -14.52 -7.91
C LEU A 465 1.67 -15.81 -7.08
N THR A 466 0.59 -15.91 -6.29
CA THR A 466 0.25 -17.09 -5.45
C THR A 466 -0.92 -17.92 -6.01
N GLU A 467 -1.56 -17.49 -7.10
CA GLU A 467 -2.50 -18.29 -7.94
C GLU A 467 -1.77 -19.39 -8.73
N LYS A 468 -0.83 -20.08 -8.08
CA LYS A 468 -0.30 -21.39 -8.48
C LYS A 468 -0.06 -22.33 -7.28
N SER A 469 -0.61 -21.99 -6.12
CA SER A 469 -0.81 -22.94 -5.01
C SER A 469 -2.25 -22.81 -4.49
N GLU A 470 -3.19 -23.33 -5.27
CA GLU A 470 -4.56 -23.52 -4.81
C GLU A 470 -4.66 -24.67 -3.79
N LEU A 471 -5.72 -24.57 -2.98
CA LEU A 471 -6.30 -25.56 -2.06
C LEU A 471 -5.76 -25.60 -0.63
N LEU A 472 -6.19 -24.65 0.20
CA LEU A 472 -6.57 -24.91 1.59
C LEU A 472 -7.78 -24.07 2.01
N GLU A 473 -8.93 -24.30 1.37
CA GLU A 473 -10.24 -24.15 2.02
C GLU A 473 -10.53 -25.39 2.88
N THR A 474 -9.73 -25.67 3.92
CA THR A 474 -10.04 -26.78 4.84
C THR A 474 -9.38 -26.60 6.20
N VAL A 475 -10.03 -25.85 7.11
CA VAL A 475 -10.03 -26.20 8.55
C VAL A 475 -11.30 -25.67 9.26
N LEU A 476 -12.49 -26.11 8.86
CA LEU A 476 -13.61 -26.16 9.80
C LEU A 476 -14.37 -27.47 9.60
N PRO A 477 -14.55 -28.30 10.65
CA PRO A 477 -15.29 -29.57 10.55
C PRO A 477 -16.70 -29.36 10.01
N LEU A 478 -17.21 -30.27 9.17
CA LEU A 478 -18.57 -30.22 8.62
C LEU A 478 -19.67 -30.07 9.70
N ARG A 479 -19.41 -30.52 10.94
CA ARG A 479 -20.31 -30.32 12.08
C ARG A 479 -20.50 -28.84 12.44
N VAL A 480 -19.46 -28.02 12.33
CA VAL A 480 -19.50 -26.58 12.60
C VAL A 480 -20.24 -25.84 11.49
N LYS A 481 -19.97 -26.17 10.22
CA LYS A 481 -20.73 -25.64 9.07
C LYS A 481 -22.23 -25.95 9.16
N ASN A 482 -22.59 -27.17 9.56
CA ASN A 482 -24.00 -27.56 9.71
C ASN A 482 -24.66 -26.94 10.95
N PHE A 483 -23.90 -26.64 12.01
CA PHE A 483 -24.39 -25.92 13.18
C PHE A 483 -24.68 -24.46 12.85
N ILE A 484 -23.76 -23.77 12.17
CA ILE A 484 -23.90 -22.36 11.73
C ILE A 484 -25.05 -22.22 10.71
N ARG A 485 -25.20 -23.17 9.78
CA ARG A 485 -26.27 -23.15 8.77
C ARG A 485 -27.67 -23.30 9.39
N LYS A 486 -27.83 -24.13 10.42
CA LYS A 486 -29.10 -24.27 11.17
C LYS A 486 -29.43 -23.05 12.05
N TRP A 487 -28.44 -22.21 12.34
CA TRP A 487 -28.57 -21.09 13.27
C TRP A 487 -28.95 -19.78 12.59
N ARG A 488 -28.62 -19.61 11.30
CA ARG A 488 -29.04 -18.47 10.45
C ARG A 488 -30.55 -18.33 10.26
N GLU A 489 -31.35 -19.34 10.58
CA GLU A 489 -32.80 -19.36 10.30
C GLU A 489 -33.68 -18.73 11.39
N LYS A 490 -33.13 -18.17 12.48
CA LYS A 490 -33.95 -17.49 13.51
C LYS A 490 -33.39 -16.13 13.92
N ASP A 491 -34.17 -15.11 13.62
CA ASP A 491 -33.95 -13.68 13.86
C ASP A 491 -34.07 -13.30 15.36
N ARG A 492 -33.23 -13.93 16.21
CA ARG A 492 -33.14 -13.65 17.65
C ARG A 492 -31.68 -13.53 18.05
N ILE A 493 -31.34 -12.47 18.79
CA ILE A 493 -30.02 -12.28 19.41
C ILE A 493 -29.63 -13.57 20.13
N ALA A 494 -28.59 -14.19 19.64
CA ALA A 494 -28.27 -15.54 20.00
C ALA A 494 -27.21 -15.50 21.11
N ARG A 495 -27.68 -15.70 22.34
CA ARG A 495 -26.83 -15.69 23.54
C ARG A 495 -26.02 -16.98 23.58
N LEU A 496 -24.70 -16.86 23.57
CA LEU A 496 -23.75 -17.96 23.63
C LEU A 496 -23.56 -18.45 25.07
N TRP A 497 -23.64 -17.54 26.05
CA TRP A 497 -23.51 -17.87 27.47
C TRP A 497 -24.17 -16.81 28.37
N LYS A 498 -24.61 -17.21 29.57
CA LYS A 498 -25.10 -16.34 30.64
C LYS A 498 -24.38 -16.68 31.96
N PRO A 499 -24.07 -15.69 32.80
CA PRO A 499 -23.58 -15.96 34.15
C PRO A 499 -24.65 -16.68 34.99
N GLU A 500 -24.21 -17.64 35.81
CA GLU A 500 -25.04 -18.22 36.87
C GLU A 500 -25.09 -17.24 38.03
N SER A 501 -26.28 -16.98 38.58
CA SER A 501 -26.43 -16.04 39.69
C SER A 501 -25.69 -16.55 40.92
N VAL A 502 -24.72 -15.78 41.42
CA VAL A 502 -24.24 -15.97 42.80
C VAL A 502 -25.38 -15.48 43.70
N GLN A 503 -26.04 -16.40 44.39
CA GLN A 503 -27.06 -16.09 45.40
C GLN A 503 -26.45 -15.33 46.57
#